data_AF-A0A955WMT0-F1
#
_entry.id   AF-A0A955WMT0-F1
#
_cell.length_a   1.000
_cell.length_b   1.000
_cell.length_c   1.000
_cell.angle_alpha   90.00
_cell.angle_beta   90.00
_cell.angle_gamma   90.00
#
_symmetry.space_group_name_H-M   'P 1'
#
loop_
_entity.id
_entity.type
_entity.pdbx_description
1 polymer ?
#
loop_
_entity_poly.entity_id
_entity_poly.type
_entity_poly.pdbx_seq_one_letter_code
_entity_poly.pdbx_strand_id
1 'polypeptide(L)' 'CDGVVDEPFDVGADCVLGLGACARDGVRACGPDGEGLCQADVGSPADELCNAIDDDCDGITDEDFGGGMPCAEGVG' A
#
# COMPACT_ATOMS: atom_id res chain seq x y z
N CYS A 1 -6.99 -15.90 -13.03
CA CYS A 1 -7.03 -15.38 -14.41
C CYS A 1 -6.63 -16.47 -15.39
N ASP A 2 -7.29 -17.63 -15.35
CA ASP A 2 -6.96 -18.78 -16.20
C ASP A 2 -7.96 -18.98 -17.35
N GLY A 3 -8.91 -18.05 -17.51
CA GLY A 3 -9.94 -18.07 -18.54
C GLY A 3 -11.22 -18.81 -18.14
N VAL A 4 -11.37 -19.28 -16.89
CA VAL A 4 -12.68 -19.68 -16.38
C VAL A 4 -13.45 -18.49 -15.78
N VAL A 5 -14.72 -18.40 -16.14
CA VAL A 5 -15.70 -17.50 -15.50
C VAL A 5 -16.08 -18.15 -14.18
N ASP A 6 -15.81 -17.47 -13.05
CA ASP A 6 -16.20 -17.75 -11.65
C ASP A 6 -15.05 -17.67 -10.63
N GLU A 7 -13.86 -17.21 -11.03
CA GLU A 7 -12.82 -16.92 -10.03
C GLU A 7 -13.10 -15.56 -9.34
N PRO A 8 -12.92 -15.44 -8.01
CA PRO A 8 -13.18 -14.22 -7.22
C PRO A 8 -12.24 -13.05 -7.50
N PHE A 9 -11.54 -13.07 -8.64
CA PHE A 9 -10.64 -12.01 -9.07
C PHE A 9 -11.44 -11.02 -9.90
N ASP A 10 -11.91 -9.94 -9.27
CA ASP A 10 -12.52 -8.81 -9.96
C ASP A 10 -11.47 -8.06 -10.79
N VAL A 11 -11.01 -8.66 -11.89
CA VAL A 11 -10.12 -8.01 -12.86
C VAL A 11 -10.83 -6.78 -13.40
N GLY A 12 -10.19 -5.62 -13.28
CA GLY A 12 -10.76 -4.31 -13.57
C GLY A 12 -11.46 -3.62 -12.39
N ALA A 13 -11.60 -4.28 -11.24
CA ALA A 13 -12.01 -3.59 -10.01
C ALA A 13 -10.87 -2.72 -9.47
N ASP A 14 -11.29 -1.71 -8.71
CA ASP A 14 -10.43 -0.90 -7.89
C ASP A 14 -9.61 -1.74 -6.91
N CYS A 15 -8.35 -1.38 -6.77
CA CYS A 15 -7.45 -1.93 -5.78
C CYS A 15 -6.56 -0.81 -5.27
N VAL A 16 -6.04 -0.96 -4.05
CA VAL A 16 -5.08 -0.01 -3.46
C VAL A 16 -3.83 -0.78 -3.08
N LEU A 17 -2.66 -0.26 -3.44
CA LEU A 17 -1.35 -0.77 -3.02
C LEU A 17 -0.63 0.25 -2.16
N GLY A 18 0.09 -0.22 -1.14
CA GLY A 18 0.74 0.61 -0.13
C GLY A 18 -0.16 0.88 1.08
N LEU A 19 0.45 1.36 2.17
CA LEU A 19 -0.23 1.87 3.35
C LEU A 19 0.00 3.39 3.44
N GLY A 20 -0.80 4.07 4.26
CA GLY A 20 -0.58 5.49 4.55
C GLY A 20 -0.48 6.41 3.31
N ALA A 21 0.58 7.21 3.24
CA ALA A 21 0.86 8.18 2.17
C ALA A 21 1.32 7.48 0.88
N CYS A 22 1.68 6.21 1.01
CA CYS A 22 2.13 5.35 -0.06
C CYS A 22 0.99 4.60 -0.75
N ALA A 23 -0.23 4.69 -0.21
CA ALA A 23 -1.44 4.15 -0.80
C ALA A 23 -1.69 4.77 -2.19
N ARG A 24 -1.75 3.92 -3.22
CA ARG A 24 -2.09 4.30 -4.61
C ARG A 24 -3.22 3.44 -5.14
N ASP A 25 -4.23 4.11 -5.67
CA ASP A 25 -5.30 3.47 -6.41
C ASP A 25 -4.78 2.89 -7.72
N GLY A 26 -5.20 1.66 -7.99
CA GLY A 26 -4.93 0.94 -9.21
C GLY A 26 -6.15 0.13 -9.63
N VAL A 27 -5.93 -0.69 -10.65
CA VAL A 27 -6.91 -1.67 -11.10
C VAL A 27 -6.32 -3.06 -11.02
N ARG A 28 -7.14 -4.02 -10.61
CA ARG A 28 -6.72 -5.42 -10.60
C ARG A 28 -6.55 -5.89 -12.04
N ALA A 29 -5.40 -6.44 -12.38
CA ALA A 29 -5.11 -7.03 -13.68
C ALA A 29 -4.47 -8.41 -13.51
N CYS A 30 -4.42 -9.15 -14.62
CA CYS A 30 -3.81 -10.46 -14.61
C CYS A 30 -2.29 -10.33 -14.73
N GLY A 31 -1.59 -10.91 -13.77
CA GLY A 31 -0.15 -11.13 -13.82
C GLY A 31 0.23 -12.16 -14.89
N PRO A 32 1.55 -12.28 -15.16
CA PRO A 32 2.07 -13.21 -16.17
C PRO A 32 1.80 -14.68 -15.84
N ASP A 33 1.59 -15.02 -14.56
CA ASP A 33 1.35 -16.38 -14.09
C ASP A 33 -0.15 -16.65 -13.84
N GLY A 34 -1.03 -15.73 -14.25
CA GLY A 34 -2.47 -15.87 -14.11
C GLY A 34 -3.02 -15.50 -12.72
N GLU A 35 -2.21 -14.90 -11.85
CA GLU A 35 -2.69 -14.32 -10.60
C GLU A 35 -3.32 -12.93 -10.80
N GLY A 36 -4.24 -12.52 -9.93
CA GLY A 36 -4.76 -11.15 -9.93
C GLY A 36 -3.84 -10.20 -9.17
N LEU A 37 -3.04 -9.42 -9.88
CA LEU A 37 -2.16 -8.38 -9.33
C LEU A 37 -2.86 -7.02 -9.34
N CYS A 38 -2.58 -6.17 -8.36
CA CYS A 38 -2.98 -4.76 -8.46
C CYS A 38 -1.95 -4.02 -9.32
N GLN A 39 -2.39 -3.42 -10.44
CA GLN A 39 -1.54 -2.55 -11.25
C GLN A 39 -1.50 -1.14 -10.65
N ALA A 40 -0.85 -1.02 -9.51
CA ALA A 40 -0.43 0.24 -8.93
C ALA A 40 1.02 0.11 -8.47
N ASP A 41 1.76 1.22 -8.51
CA ASP A 41 3.06 1.32 -7.89
C ASP A 41 2.85 1.88 -6.47
N VAL A 42 3.59 1.38 -5.50
CA VAL A 42 3.61 1.99 -4.16
C VAL A 42 4.11 3.43 -4.30
N GLY A 43 3.56 4.36 -3.49
CA GLY A 43 4.02 5.74 -3.47
C GLY A 43 5.54 5.85 -3.25
N SER A 44 6.11 6.99 -3.63
CA SER A 44 7.52 7.23 -3.35
C SER A 44 7.72 7.41 -1.84
N PRO A 45 8.73 6.76 -1.26
CA PRO A 45 9.04 6.91 0.16
C PRO A 45 9.44 8.35 0.46
N ALA A 46 8.92 8.88 1.55
CA ALA A 46 9.30 10.16 2.13
C ALA A 46 10.02 9.94 3.48
N ASP A 47 10.48 11.01 4.11
CA ASP A 47 10.92 10.93 5.51
C ASP A 47 9.68 10.68 6.38
N GLU A 48 9.77 9.71 7.30
CA GLU A 48 8.73 9.42 8.28
C GLU A 48 8.33 10.67 9.06
N LEU A 49 7.03 10.92 9.18
CA LEU A 49 6.47 11.93 10.05
C LEU A 49 5.61 11.25 11.09
N CYS A 50 5.69 11.69 12.35
CA CYS A 50 4.75 11.24 13.36
C CYS A 50 3.36 11.78 13.04
N ASN A 51 2.56 11.02 12.32
CA ASN A 51 1.22 11.43 11.87
C ASN A 51 0.26 10.23 11.77
N ALA A 52 0.66 9.04 12.24
CA ALA A 52 -0.08 7.80 12.11
C ALA A 52 -0.31 7.37 10.64
N ILE A 53 0.61 7.75 9.76
CA ILE A 53 0.66 7.42 8.35
C ILE A 53 2.04 6.85 8.06
N ASP A 54 2.09 5.73 7.35
CA ASP A 54 3.31 5.22 6.70
C ASP A 54 3.72 6.19 5.58
N ASP A 55 4.75 7.00 5.82
CA ASP A 55 5.27 8.01 4.89
C ASP A 55 6.49 7.50 4.10
N ASP A 56 7.28 6.58 4.68
CA ASP A 56 8.46 5.97 4.07
C ASP A 56 8.20 4.67 3.28
N CYS A 57 6.94 4.24 3.25
CA CYS A 57 6.46 3.10 2.48
C CYS A 57 7.09 1.75 2.88
N ASP A 58 7.60 1.60 4.11
CA ASP A 58 8.20 0.36 4.57
C ASP A 58 7.15 -0.67 5.09
N GLY A 59 5.89 -0.23 5.22
CA GLY A 59 4.76 -1.03 5.66
C GLY A 59 4.53 -1.05 7.18
N ILE A 60 5.32 -0.29 7.92
CA ILE A 60 5.12 0.02 9.33
C ILE A 60 4.68 1.50 9.40
N THR A 61 4.24 1.97 10.56
CA THR A 61 3.76 3.35 10.71
C THR A 61 4.47 3.95 11.90
N ASP A 62 5.07 5.12 11.69
CA ASP A 62 5.82 5.88 12.69
C ASP A 62 6.99 5.05 13.33
N GLU A 63 7.62 4.11 12.62
CA GLU A 63 8.66 3.22 13.19
C GLU A 63 9.95 3.94 13.56
N ASP A 64 10.29 4.99 12.81
CA ASP A 64 11.45 5.84 13.11
C ASP A 64 11.28 6.67 14.39
N PHE A 65 10.07 6.71 14.98
CA PHE A 65 9.77 7.36 16.25
C PHE A 65 9.74 6.39 17.45
N GLY A 66 10.21 5.15 17.25
CA GLY A 66 10.19 4.03 18.18
C GLY A 66 10.87 4.27 19.53
N GLY A 67 10.09 4.68 20.54
CA GLY A 67 10.55 4.80 21.93
C GLY A 67 9.50 4.56 23.02
N GLY A 68 8.31 4.05 22.68
CA GLY A 68 7.23 3.80 23.66
C GLY A 68 6.57 5.07 24.22
N MET A 69 6.87 6.24 23.66
CA MET A 69 6.09 7.46 23.84
C MET A 69 5.23 7.69 22.60
N PRO A 70 3.98 8.15 22.76
CA PRO A 70 3.26 8.69 21.61
C PRO A 70 4.13 9.81 21.03
N CYS A 71 4.54 9.66 19.78
CA CYS A 71 5.23 10.72 19.08
C CYS A 71 4.29 11.95 19.01
N ALA A 72 4.84 13.16 19.08
CA ALA A 72 4.03 14.37 19.05
C ALA A 72 3.75 14.70 17.58
N GLU A 73 2.47 14.70 17.20
CA GLU A 73 1.98 14.96 15.84
C GLU A 73 2.83 16.05 15.13
N GLY A 74 3.63 15.64 14.14
CA GLY A 74 4.38 16.54 13.24
C GLY A 74 5.87 16.78 13.50
N VAL A 75 6.53 16.21 14.51
CA VAL A 75 8.02 16.31 14.64
C VAL A 75 8.64 15.16 15.45
N GLY A 76 9.76 14.64 14.92
CA GLY A 76 10.79 13.92 15.68
C GLY A 76 11.79 14.85 16.33
#